data_AF-A0A2V8STG4-F1
#
_entry.id   AF-A0A2V8STG4-F1
#
_cell.length_a   1.000
_cell.length_b   1.000
_cell.length_c   1.000
_cell.angle_alpha   90.00
_cell.angle_beta   90.00
_cell.angle_gamma   90.00
#
_symmetry.space_group_name_H-M   'P 1'
#
loop_
_entity.id
_entity.type
_entity.pdbx_description
1 polymer ?
#
loop_
_entity_poly.entity_id
_entity_poly.type
_entity_poly.pdbx_seq_one_letter_code
_entity_poly.pdbx_strand_id
1 'polypeptide(L)'
;MYKKLTRFVPDDHKTALSLASLYEQQGLMVEARQQYLVAAEAYTRAGETREALDVLRRIADLDPTNTQVRLRLADSYARENLPDLAAEAYTEAGERLAARKEFEPALEAFVKALTLRPASHTALHGLLAAHTALGTADDAAEVLEQAVKERPGDLEVRAMLARAYVEAEDAQRAERATHELVTRDPSSFTLFFDVVRLQLRLGSTDDAARLLAWVAELALTGRQAPALVELAQEILARNPEQVEAHRMLVRAYTSLRDEARLRSALEAFVDAAEATGAVEDERRALTRLVRLAPDEPGHRARLEELGGPLLDEEEEAARAAAAELPTFESFMLDDNSTPTPAGPSDAPAPEFEWNSVAEPPRFDADARRPFGRARPRVRVELCRRASARGRRRVLRRPQRSDGRGRRRPGPLRSTAVSRTTAAELSGVRLRRPRAGRGRARRRVARRRRGRRAHAPAGDRERRLLHRAGLRRHRARHARHARATVRPARRD
;
A
#
# COMPACT_ATOMS: atom_id res chain seq x y z
N MET A 1 -28.30 -34.14 36.97
CA MET A 1 -29.71 -33.72 37.05
C MET A 1 -30.19 -33.19 35.70
N TYR A 2 -29.58 -32.13 35.14
CA TYR A 2 -29.92 -31.58 33.81
C TYR A 2 -29.89 -32.58 32.62
N LYS A 3 -28.93 -33.51 32.55
CA LYS A 3 -28.93 -34.60 31.54
C LYS A 3 -30.19 -35.48 31.54
N LYS A 4 -30.85 -35.62 32.70
CA LYS A 4 -32.10 -36.38 32.82
C LYS A 4 -33.27 -35.51 32.35
N LEU A 5 -33.26 -34.22 32.68
CA LEU A 5 -34.29 -33.26 32.26
C LEU A 5 -34.37 -33.12 30.73
N THR A 6 -33.24 -33.05 30.03
CA THR A 6 -33.22 -32.98 28.55
C THR A 6 -33.78 -34.23 27.87
N ARG A 7 -33.83 -35.38 28.56
CA ARG A 7 -34.49 -36.60 28.05
C ARG A 7 -36.01 -36.56 28.20
N PHE A 8 -36.52 -35.85 29.20
CA PHE A 8 -37.96 -35.75 29.47
C PHE A 8 -38.60 -34.56 28.73
N VAL A 9 -37.86 -33.46 28.56
CA VAL A 9 -38.31 -32.29 27.80
C VAL A 9 -37.22 -31.91 26.78
N PRO A 10 -37.22 -32.52 25.58
CA PRO A 10 -36.17 -32.31 24.59
C PRO A 10 -36.12 -30.90 23.97
N ASP A 11 -37.23 -30.16 24.00
CA ASP A 11 -37.36 -28.82 23.41
C ASP A 11 -37.15 -27.67 24.41
N ASP A 12 -36.81 -27.96 25.67
CA ASP A 12 -36.53 -26.91 26.65
C ASP A 12 -35.11 -26.34 26.47
N HIS A 13 -35.04 -25.24 25.74
CA HIS A 13 -33.82 -24.49 25.47
C HIS A 13 -33.14 -23.94 26.73
N LYS A 14 -33.86 -23.74 27.85
CA LYS A 14 -33.30 -23.20 29.10
C LYS A 14 -32.50 -24.24 29.86
N THR A 15 -32.98 -25.49 29.92
CA THR A 15 -32.24 -26.60 30.51
C THR A 15 -31.05 -27.01 29.64
N ALA A 16 -31.17 -26.96 28.32
CA ALA A 16 -30.05 -27.16 27.40
C ALA A 16 -28.96 -26.08 27.60
N LEU A 17 -29.35 -24.81 27.73
CA LEU A 17 -28.43 -23.70 27.98
C LEU A 17 -27.69 -23.84 29.32
N SER A 18 -28.43 -24.17 30.39
CA SER A 18 -27.87 -24.37 31.73
C SER A 18 -26.91 -25.56 31.77
N LEU A 19 -27.20 -26.63 31.01
CA LEU A 19 -26.30 -27.76 30.87
C LEU A 19 -25.02 -27.38 30.10
N ALA A 20 -25.16 -26.57 29.04
CA ALA A 20 -24.02 -26.07 28.27
C ALA A 20 -23.08 -25.19 29.10
N SER A 21 -23.61 -24.28 29.91
CA SER A 21 -22.81 -23.43 30.80
C SER A 21 -22.08 -24.23 31.89
N LEU A 22 -22.69 -25.31 32.38
CA LEU A 22 -22.04 -26.20 33.35
C LEU A 22 -20.87 -26.97 32.72
N TYR A 23 -21.02 -27.43 31.47
CA TYR A 23 -19.90 -28.05 30.76
C TYR A 23 -18.78 -27.07 30.45
N GLU A 24 -19.12 -25.82 30.12
CA GLU A 24 -18.14 -24.77 29.92
C GLU A 24 -17.33 -24.49 31.20
N GLN A 25 -17.99 -24.39 32.35
CA GLN A 25 -17.32 -24.24 33.64
C GLN A 25 -16.41 -25.43 34.00
N GLN A 26 -16.74 -26.63 33.51
CA GLN A 26 -15.93 -27.83 33.68
C GLN A 26 -14.78 -27.95 32.67
N GLY A 27 -14.67 -27.02 31.71
CA GLY A 27 -13.67 -27.07 30.63
C GLY A 27 -13.98 -28.08 29.52
N LEU A 28 -15.17 -28.68 29.52
CA LEU A 28 -15.63 -29.65 28.52
C LEU A 28 -16.16 -28.92 27.29
N MET A 29 -15.25 -28.32 26.52
CA MET A 29 -15.58 -27.40 25.41
C MET A 29 -16.39 -28.07 24.28
N VAL A 30 -16.12 -29.34 23.98
CA VAL A 30 -16.80 -30.06 22.89
C VAL A 30 -18.26 -30.33 23.25
N GLU A 31 -18.52 -30.79 24.47
CA GLU A 31 -19.84 -31.06 25.02
C GLU A 31 -20.64 -29.78 25.24
N ALA A 32 -19.98 -28.73 25.76
CA ALA A 32 -20.58 -27.41 25.91
C ALA A 32 -21.08 -26.90 24.54
N ARG A 33 -20.23 -26.95 23.51
CA ARG A 33 -20.59 -26.54 22.15
C ARG A 33 -21.80 -27.30 21.60
N GLN A 34 -21.85 -28.61 21.77
CA GLN A 34 -22.97 -29.43 21.28
C GLN A 34 -24.29 -29.02 21.96
N GLN A 35 -24.28 -28.78 23.28
CA GLN A 35 -25.48 -28.36 23.99
C GLN A 35 -25.89 -26.93 23.65
N TYR A 36 -24.92 -26.02 23.46
CA TYR A 36 -25.22 -24.68 22.99
C TYR A 36 -25.83 -24.68 21.58
N LEU A 37 -25.39 -25.54 20.66
CA LEU A 37 -26.01 -25.67 19.33
C LEU A 37 -27.49 -26.10 19.42
N VAL A 38 -27.79 -27.08 20.27
CA VAL A 38 -29.18 -27.52 20.50
C VAL A 38 -30.02 -26.38 21.08
N ALA A 39 -29.48 -25.65 22.05
CA ALA A 39 -30.15 -24.48 22.62
C ALA A 39 -30.40 -23.39 21.57
N ALA A 40 -29.40 -23.03 20.77
CA ALA A 40 -29.52 -22.02 19.71
C ALA A 40 -30.59 -22.39 18.66
N GLU A 41 -30.62 -23.65 18.22
CA GLU A 41 -31.63 -24.12 17.26
C GLU A 41 -33.04 -24.13 17.86
N ALA A 42 -33.17 -24.42 19.15
CA ALA A 42 -34.45 -24.36 19.86
C ALA A 42 -34.93 -22.90 20.07
N TYR A 43 -34.05 -21.97 20.46
CA TYR A 43 -34.38 -20.53 20.53
C TYR A 43 -34.78 -19.97 19.16
N THR A 44 -34.08 -20.36 18.11
CA THR A 44 -34.41 -19.96 16.73
C THR A 44 -35.80 -20.47 16.31
N ARG A 45 -36.15 -21.72 16.67
CA ARG A 45 -37.50 -22.28 16.42
C ARG A 45 -38.59 -21.61 17.25
N ALA A 46 -38.26 -21.18 18.47
CA ALA A 46 -39.17 -20.45 19.35
C ALA A 46 -39.40 -19.00 18.91
N GLY A 47 -38.58 -18.46 18.00
CA GLY A 47 -38.62 -17.06 17.58
C GLY A 47 -37.96 -16.10 18.57
N GLU A 48 -37.26 -16.62 19.58
CA GLU A 48 -36.49 -15.86 20.56
C GLU A 48 -35.11 -15.52 19.96
N THR A 49 -35.10 -14.57 19.01
CA THR A 49 -33.91 -14.31 18.20
C THR A 49 -32.75 -13.72 18.99
N ARG A 50 -33.01 -12.92 20.04
CA ARG A 50 -31.95 -12.27 20.83
C ARG A 50 -31.15 -13.30 21.62
N GLU A 51 -31.87 -14.19 22.30
CA GLU A 51 -31.31 -15.30 23.06
C GLU A 51 -30.57 -16.27 22.12
N ALA A 52 -31.13 -16.55 20.93
CA ALA A 52 -30.44 -17.34 19.92
C ALA A 52 -29.11 -16.72 19.49
N LEU A 53 -29.06 -15.40 19.28
CA LEU A 53 -27.84 -14.66 18.93
C LEU A 53 -26.78 -14.71 20.04
N ASP A 54 -27.20 -14.53 21.30
CA ASP A 54 -26.28 -14.60 22.44
C ASP A 54 -25.66 -15.99 22.57
N VAL A 55 -26.47 -17.04 22.39
CA VAL A 55 -25.97 -18.42 22.39
C VAL A 55 -25.03 -18.68 21.22
N LEU A 56 -25.37 -18.24 20.00
CA LEU A 56 -24.51 -18.38 18.83
C LEU A 56 -23.18 -17.63 18.99
N ARG A 57 -23.20 -16.44 19.59
CA ARG A 57 -21.98 -15.70 19.93
C ARG A 57 -21.12 -16.50 20.89
N ARG A 58 -21.71 -17.09 21.94
CA ARG A 58 -20.96 -17.92 22.89
C ARG A 58 -20.32 -19.13 22.22
N ILE A 59 -21.01 -19.76 21.27
CA ILE A 59 -20.43 -20.86 20.48
C ILE A 59 -19.24 -20.38 19.64
N ALA A 60 -19.36 -19.22 18.99
CA ALA A 60 -18.29 -18.65 18.18
C ALA A 60 -17.06 -18.26 19.01
N ASP A 61 -17.26 -17.83 20.26
CA ASP A 61 -16.18 -17.53 21.22
C ASP A 61 -15.47 -18.81 21.70
N LEU A 62 -16.25 -19.87 21.99
CA LEU A 62 -15.72 -21.16 22.47
C LEU A 62 -14.97 -21.95 21.41
N ASP A 63 -15.47 -21.89 20.17
CA ASP A 63 -14.84 -22.52 19.03
C ASP A 63 -14.66 -21.50 17.92
N PRO A 64 -13.59 -20.68 18.00
CA PRO A 64 -13.25 -19.75 16.95
C PRO A 64 -13.13 -20.47 15.61
N THR A 65 -12.76 -21.77 15.60
CA THR A 65 -12.54 -22.56 14.40
C THR A 65 -13.78 -22.90 13.60
N ASN A 66 -14.96 -22.81 14.19
CA ASN A 66 -16.18 -23.17 13.50
C ASN A 66 -16.70 -22.02 12.62
N THR A 67 -16.23 -21.98 11.37
CA THR A 67 -16.68 -20.98 10.38
C THR A 67 -18.19 -21.05 10.12
N GLN A 68 -18.79 -22.25 10.15
CA GLN A 68 -20.23 -22.41 9.87
C GLN A 68 -21.10 -21.70 10.91
N VAL A 69 -20.73 -21.77 12.18
CA VAL A 69 -21.44 -21.06 13.26
C VAL A 69 -21.31 -19.56 13.07
N ARG A 70 -20.12 -19.08 12.70
CA ARG A 70 -19.87 -17.66 12.47
C ARG A 70 -20.67 -17.12 11.27
N LEU A 71 -20.79 -17.88 10.18
CA LEU A 71 -21.67 -17.55 9.06
C LEU A 71 -23.16 -17.51 9.47
N ARG A 72 -23.62 -18.49 10.27
CA ARG A 72 -24.99 -18.48 10.80
C ARG A 72 -25.25 -17.28 11.71
N LEU A 73 -24.27 -16.89 12.52
CA LEU A 73 -24.32 -15.70 13.37
C LEU A 73 -24.41 -14.43 12.51
N ALA A 74 -23.60 -14.32 11.45
CA ALA A 74 -23.63 -13.20 10.52
C ALA A 74 -24.96 -13.09 9.76
N ASP A 75 -25.50 -14.20 9.25
CA ASP A 75 -26.83 -14.26 8.63
C ASP A 75 -27.93 -13.81 9.60
N SER A 76 -27.82 -14.18 10.88
CA SER A 76 -28.79 -13.83 11.92
C SER A 76 -28.71 -12.34 12.29
N TYR A 77 -27.51 -11.78 12.43
CA TYR A 77 -27.33 -10.33 12.61
C TYR A 77 -27.86 -9.52 11.42
N ALA A 78 -27.67 -10.01 10.20
CA ALA A 78 -28.17 -9.35 9.00
C ALA A 78 -29.72 -9.32 8.97
N ARG A 79 -30.38 -10.39 9.43
CA ARG A 79 -31.86 -10.44 9.52
C ARG A 79 -32.43 -9.51 10.60
N GLU A 80 -31.71 -9.36 11.71
CA GLU A 80 -32.09 -8.48 12.82
C GLU A 80 -31.74 -6.99 12.58
N ASN A 81 -31.33 -6.63 11.36
CA ASN A 81 -30.91 -5.27 10.99
C ASN A 81 -29.76 -4.73 11.84
N LEU A 82 -28.77 -5.58 12.17
CA LEU A 82 -27.52 -5.21 12.82
C LEU A 82 -26.36 -5.28 11.81
N PRO A 83 -26.27 -4.34 10.85
CA PRO A 83 -25.36 -4.44 9.71
C PRO A 83 -23.89 -4.42 10.12
N ASP A 84 -23.54 -3.70 11.18
CA ASP A 84 -22.16 -3.59 11.65
C ASP A 84 -21.62 -4.92 12.21
N LEU A 85 -22.38 -5.53 13.12
CA LEU A 85 -22.04 -6.83 13.69
C LEU A 85 -22.09 -7.95 12.64
N ALA A 86 -23.04 -7.86 11.69
CA ALA A 86 -23.11 -8.79 10.57
C ALA A 86 -21.87 -8.68 9.67
N ALA A 87 -21.44 -7.46 9.30
CA ALA A 87 -20.27 -7.23 8.48
C ALA A 87 -18.98 -7.75 9.14
N GLU A 88 -18.82 -7.53 10.44
CA GLU A 88 -17.69 -8.08 11.22
C GLU A 88 -17.70 -9.61 11.23
N ALA A 89 -18.84 -10.22 11.55
CA ALA A 89 -18.96 -11.67 11.58
C ALA A 89 -18.71 -12.32 10.19
N TYR A 90 -19.17 -11.69 9.10
CA TYR A 90 -18.86 -12.13 7.73
C TYR A 90 -17.38 -11.97 7.39
N THR A 91 -16.75 -10.87 7.80
CA THR A 91 -15.32 -10.62 7.57
C THR A 91 -14.48 -11.67 8.27
N GLU A 92 -14.74 -11.92 9.56
CA GLU A 92 -14.06 -12.96 10.32
C GLU A 92 -14.31 -14.35 9.72
N ALA A 93 -15.53 -14.64 9.22
CA ALA A 93 -15.80 -15.91 8.55
C ALA A 93 -14.99 -16.04 7.26
N GLY A 94 -14.91 -14.97 6.46
CA GLY A 94 -14.11 -14.90 5.24
C GLY A 94 -12.63 -15.12 5.50
N GLU A 95 -12.05 -14.45 6.49
CA GLU A 95 -10.64 -14.61 6.89
C GLU A 95 -10.32 -16.06 7.26
N ARG A 96 -11.24 -16.72 7.96
CA ARG A 96 -11.07 -18.14 8.35
C ARG A 96 -11.16 -19.09 7.17
N LEU A 97 -12.06 -18.83 6.22
CA LEU A 97 -12.18 -19.61 4.98
C LEU A 97 -10.92 -19.42 4.13
N ALA A 98 -10.44 -18.18 4.01
CA ALA A 98 -9.18 -17.87 3.31
C ALA A 98 -7.98 -18.56 3.98
N ALA A 99 -7.91 -18.59 5.31
CA ALA A 99 -6.87 -19.31 6.05
C ALA A 99 -6.89 -20.84 5.78
N ARG A 100 -8.04 -21.40 5.42
CA ARG A 100 -8.21 -22.80 4.99
C ARG A 100 -7.99 -23.01 3.49
N LYS A 101 -7.65 -21.95 2.75
CA LYS A 101 -7.54 -21.93 1.28
C LYS A 101 -8.87 -22.21 0.56
N GLU A 102 -9.99 -22.01 1.25
CA GLU A 102 -11.33 -22.05 0.67
C GLU A 102 -11.67 -20.64 0.17
N PHE A 103 -11.07 -20.22 -0.95
CA PHE A 103 -11.11 -18.83 -1.39
C PHE A 103 -12.47 -18.41 -1.96
N GLU A 104 -13.18 -19.27 -2.69
CA GLU A 104 -14.50 -18.93 -3.25
C GLU A 104 -15.56 -18.70 -2.16
N PRO A 105 -15.72 -19.57 -1.14
CA PRO A 105 -16.59 -19.28 0.00
C PRO A 105 -16.14 -18.05 0.79
N ALA A 106 -14.82 -17.79 0.88
CA ALA A 106 -14.29 -16.60 1.53
C ALA A 106 -14.73 -15.32 0.79
N LEU A 107 -14.66 -15.31 -0.53
CA LEU A 107 -15.12 -14.20 -1.37
C LEU A 107 -16.61 -13.92 -1.17
N GLU A 108 -17.46 -14.96 -1.13
CA GLU A 108 -18.89 -14.77 -0.84
C GLU A 108 -19.11 -14.09 0.53
N ALA A 109 -18.35 -14.48 1.55
CA ALA A 109 -18.42 -13.88 2.88
C ALA A 109 -17.94 -12.41 2.85
N PHE A 110 -16.81 -12.12 2.21
CA PHE A 110 -16.31 -10.74 2.08
C PHE A 110 -17.25 -9.84 1.28
N VAL A 111 -17.82 -10.32 0.18
CA VAL A 111 -18.82 -9.57 -0.59
C VAL A 111 -20.04 -9.26 0.28
N LYS A 112 -20.55 -10.22 1.04
CA LYS A 112 -21.64 -9.97 2.00
C LYS A 112 -21.26 -8.97 3.10
N ALA A 113 -20.01 -8.98 3.56
CA ALA A 113 -19.52 -7.97 4.49
C ALA A 113 -19.52 -6.57 3.85
N LEU A 114 -19.07 -6.47 2.60
CA LEU A 114 -18.97 -5.22 1.85
C LEU A 114 -20.34 -4.67 1.41
N THR A 115 -21.34 -5.51 1.15
CA THR A 115 -22.70 -5.02 0.88
C THR A 115 -23.32 -4.35 2.11
N LEU A 116 -22.96 -4.79 3.31
CA LEU A 116 -23.40 -4.19 4.57
C LEU A 116 -22.53 -2.98 4.96
N ARG A 117 -21.22 -3.08 4.73
CA ARG A 117 -20.23 -2.03 5.03
C ARG A 117 -19.26 -1.87 3.84
N PRO A 118 -19.58 -1.03 2.85
CA PRO A 118 -18.81 -0.90 1.59
C PRO A 118 -17.34 -0.52 1.72
N ALA A 119 -16.95 0.06 2.86
CA ALA A 119 -15.61 0.59 3.06
C ALA A 119 -14.96 0.02 4.33
N SER A 120 -15.16 -1.27 4.55
CA SER A 120 -14.43 -2.02 5.57
C SER A 120 -13.07 -2.42 5.01
N HIS A 121 -11.98 -1.78 5.47
CA HIS A 121 -10.61 -2.09 5.03
C HIS A 121 -10.24 -3.55 5.20
N THR A 122 -10.64 -4.16 6.33
CA THR A 122 -10.40 -5.59 6.62
C THR A 122 -11.04 -6.51 5.58
N ALA A 123 -12.29 -6.25 5.21
CA ALA A 123 -13.00 -7.05 4.21
C ALA A 123 -12.45 -6.81 2.80
N LEU A 124 -12.08 -5.57 2.44
CA LEU A 124 -11.44 -5.26 1.17
C LEU A 124 -10.06 -5.94 1.04
N HIS A 125 -9.27 -5.92 2.11
CA HIS A 125 -7.98 -6.60 2.17
C HIS A 125 -8.13 -8.12 2.03
N GLY A 126 -9.08 -8.70 2.76
CA GLY A 126 -9.41 -10.13 2.67
C GLY A 126 -9.89 -10.54 1.27
N LEU A 127 -10.73 -9.71 0.65
CA LEU A 127 -11.20 -9.90 -0.72
C LEU A 127 -10.04 -9.86 -1.72
N LEU A 128 -9.17 -8.84 -1.62
CA LEU A 128 -7.98 -8.72 -2.46
C LEU A 128 -7.10 -9.96 -2.34
N ALA A 129 -6.76 -10.37 -1.11
CA ALA A 129 -5.91 -11.54 -0.88
C ALA A 129 -6.53 -12.83 -1.45
N ALA A 130 -7.84 -13.01 -1.33
CA ALA A 130 -8.54 -14.17 -1.88
C ALA A 130 -8.56 -14.16 -3.42
N HIS A 131 -8.81 -13.01 -4.06
CA HIS A 131 -8.74 -12.87 -5.51
C HIS A 131 -7.33 -13.09 -6.06
N THR A 132 -6.30 -12.54 -5.40
CA THR A 132 -4.90 -12.78 -5.74
C THR A 132 -4.56 -14.26 -5.69
N ALA A 133 -4.98 -14.97 -4.64
CA ALA A 133 -4.75 -16.41 -4.52
C ALA A 133 -5.45 -17.24 -5.61
N LEU A 134 -6.58 -16.76 -6.13
CA LEU A 134 -7.33 -17.36 -7.24
C LEU A 134 -6.83 -16.94 -8.63
N GLY A 135 -5.89 -16.00 -8.72
CA GLY A 135 -5.44 -15.44 -9.99
C GLY A 135 -6.50 -14.58 -10.70
N THR A 136 -7.45 -14.03 -9.94
CA THR A 136 -8.55 -13.16 -10.42
C THR A 136 -8.40 -11.73 -9.89
N ALA A 137 -7.16 -11.24 -9.83
CA ALA A 137 -6.84 -9.92 -9.27
C ALA A 137 -7.50 -8.76 -10.05
N ASP A 138 -7.82 -8.94 -11.33
CA ASP A 138 -8.59 -7.98 -12.13
C ASP A 138 -9.97 -7.68 -11.50
N ASP A 139 -10.68 -8.73 -11.04
CA ASP A 139 -12.00 -8.59 -10.42
C ASP A 139 -11.91 -7.82 -9.08
N ALA A 140 -10.84 -8.05 -8.31
CA ALA A 140 -10.58 -7.28 -7.09
C ALA A 140 -10.30 -5.80 -7.38
N ALA A 141 -9.58 -5.51 -8.46
CA ALA A 141 -9.32 -4.13 -8.88
C ALA A 141 -10.62 -3.40 -9.21
N GLU A 142 -11.59 -4.04 -9.88
CA GLU A 142 -12.90 -3.42 -10.17
C GLU A 142 -13.67 -3.06 -8.89
N VAL A 143 -13.68 -3.95 -7.89
CA VAL A 143 -14.32 -3.68 -6.59
C VAL A 143 -13.62 -2.53 -5.86
N LEU A 144 -12.29 -2.52 -5.86
CA LEU A 144 -11.49 -1.47 -5.23
C LEU A 144 -11.60 -0.12 -5.95
N GLU A 145 -11.72 -0.09 -7.28
CA GLU A 145 -11.99 1.14 -8.04
C GLU A 145 -13.30 1.78 -7.59
N GLN A 146 -14.34 0.97 -7.36
CA GLN A 146 -15.62 1.46 -6.86
C GLN A 146 -15.48 1.99 -5.43
N ALA A 147 -14.73 1.31 -4.56
CA ALA A 147 -14.47 1.77 -3.20
C ALA A 147 -13.68 3.10 -3.18
N VAL A 148 -12.70 3.28 -4.06
CA VAL A 148 -11.97 4.55 -4.22
C VAL A 148 -12.87 5.68 -4.75
N LYS A 149 -13.83 5.38 -5.64
CA LYS A 149 -14.81 6.37 -6.13
C LYS A 149 -15.73 6.85 -5.03
N GLU A 150 -16.17 5.95 -4.15
CA GLU A 150 -17.01 6.30 -2.99
C GLU A 150 -16.25 7.10 -1.93
N ARG A 151 -14.96 6.78 -1.73
CA ARG A 151 -14.09 7.45 -0.76
C ARG A 151 -12.76 7.87 -1.39
N PRO A 152 -12.74 8.98 -2.16
CA PRO A 152 -11.53 9.44 -2.82
C PRO A 152 -10.49 10.03 -1.86
N GLY A 153 -10.74 10.08 -0.55
CA GLY A 153 -9.77 10.49 0.47
C GLY A 153 -9.04 9.33 1.13
N ASP A 154 -9.49 8.09 0.91
CA ASP A 154 -8.99 6.91 1.62
C ASP A 154 -7.71 6.39 0.96
N LEU A 155 -6.55 6.71 1.56
CA LEU A 155 -5.24 6.33 1.04
C LEU A 155 -5.00 4.82 1.17
N GLU A 156 -5.58 4.17 2.18
CA GLU A 156 -5.39 2.74 2.40
C GLU A 156 -6.13 1.93 1.32
N VAL A 157 -7.35 2.30 0.96
CA VAL A 157 -8.08 1.67 -0.15
C VAL A 157 -7.38 1.93 -1.49
N ARG A 158 -6.77 3.10 -1.68
CA ARG A 158 -5.92 3.36 -2.86
C ARG A 158 -4.67 2.48 -2.90
N ALA A 159 -4.00 2.29 -1.77
CA ALA A 159 -2.86 1.38 -1.67
C ALA A 159 -3.26 -0.06 -2.02
N MET A 160 -4.44 -0.50 -1.55
CA MET A 160 -5.01 -1.79 -1.94
C MET A 160 -5.27 -1.87 -3.45
N LEU A 161 -5.80 -0.81 -4.07
CA LEU A 161 -6.03 -0.76 -5.52
C LEU A 161 -4.71 -0.83 -6.31
N ALA A 162 -3.69 -0.08 -5.90
CA ALA A 162 -2.37 -0.15 -6.52
C ALA A 162 -1.79 -1.56 -6.44
N ARG A 163 -1.89 -2.21 -5.28
CA ARG A 163 -1.49 -3.61 -5.10
C ARG A 163 -2.31 -4.58 -5.95
N ALA A 164 -3.61 -4.36 -6.09
CA ALA A 164 -4.45 -5.17 -6.96
C ALA A 164 -3.99 -5.13 -8.42
N TYR A 165 -3.61 -3.95 -8.93
CA TYR A 165 -3.03 -3.84 -10.27
C TYR A 165 -1.69 -4.54 -10.39
N VAL A 166 -0.86 -4.53 -9.34
CA VAL A 166 0.41 -5.27 -9.32
C VAL A 166 0.17 -6.78 -9.43
N GLU A 167 -0.80 -7.30 -8.68
CA GLU A 167 -1.18 -8.72 -8.70
C GLU A 167 -1.90 -9.13 -9.99
N ALA A 168 -2.59 -8.19 -10.64
CA ALA A 168 -3.20 -8.36 -11.97
C ALA A 168 -2.17 -8.29 -13.12
N GLU A 169 -0.90 -8.00 -12.82
CA GLU A 169 0.18 -7.78 -13.79
C GLU A 169 -0.09 -6.61 -14.76
N ASP A 170 -0.99 -5.68 -14.42
CA ASP A 170 -1.23 -4.44 -15.18
C ASP A 170 -0.26 -3.34 -14.71
N ALA A 171 0.95 -3.36 -15.28
CA ALA A 171 2.00 -2.44 -14.91
C ALA A 171 1.66 -0.96 -15.16
N GLN A 172 0.88 -0.66 -16.21
CA GLN A 172 0.52 0.73 -16.54
C GLN A 172 -0.44 1.32 -15.52
N ARG A 173 -1.46 0.56 -15.10
CA ARG A 173 -2.40 1.01 -14.07
C ARG A 173 -1.74 1.02 -12.69
N ALA A 174 -0.90 0.04 -12.39
CA ALA A 174 -0.14 -0.02 -11.14
C ALA A 174 0.76 1.21 -10.98
N GLU A 175 1.52 1.58 -12.01
CA GLU A 175 2.39 2.76 -12.00
C GLU A 175 1.59 4.04 -11.75
N ARG A 176 0.50 4.27 -12.49
CA ARG A 176 -0.34 5.47 -12.32
C ARG A 176 -0.96 5.55 -10.93
N ALA A 177 -1.54 4.44 -10.45
CA ALA A 177 -2.19 4.40 -9.14
C ALA A 177 -1.18 4.66 -8.01
N THR A 178 0.03 4.09 -8.13
CA THR A 178 1.10 4.28 -7.12
C THR A 178 1.66 5.71 -7.18
N HIS A 179 1.81 6.29 -8.37
CA HIS A 179 2.24 7.68 -8.53
C HIS A 179 1.24 8.66 -7.90
N GLU A 180 -0.06 8.48 -8.15
CA GLU A 180 -1.12 9.28 -7.50
C GLU A 180 -1.14 9.12 -5.98
N LEU A 181 -0.74 7.95 -5.46
CA LEU A 181 -0.66 7.71 -4.03
C LEU A 181 0.53 8.44 -3.41
N VAL A 182 1.72 8.33 -4.00
CA VAL A 182 2.94 8.95 -3.46
C VAL A 182 2.92 10.47 -3.54
N THR A 183 2.29 11.03 -4.59
CA THR A 183 2.08 12.48 -4.67
C THR A 183 1.20 13.04 -3.55
N ARG A 184 0.29 12.23 -2.99
CA ARG A 184 -0.56 12.61 -1.85
C ARG A 184 0.11 12.29 -0.51
N ASP A 185 0.76 11.14 -0.43
CA ASP A 185 1.49 10.67 0.73
C ASP A 185 2.89 10.19 0.31
N PRO A 186 3.91 11.07 0.45
CA PRO A 186 5.27 10.73 0.12
C PRO A 186 5.82 9.53 0.89
N SER A 187 5.23 9.14 2.03
CA SER A 187 5.69 8.00 2.83
C SER A 187 5.33 6.64 2.22
N SER A 188 4.35 6.59 1.31
CA SER A 188 3.89 5.38 0.63
C SER A 188 4.75 4.93 -0.56
N PHE A 189 5.97 5.49 -0.72
CA PHE A 189 6.87 5.20 -1.83
C PHE A 189 7.30 3.73 -1.93
N THR A 190 7.18 2.96 -0.85
CA THR A 190 7.54 1.53 -0.81
C THR A 190 6.75 0.68 -1.81
N LEU A 191 5.52 1.08 -2.15
CA LEU A 191 4.70 0.39 -3.15
C LEU A 191 5.29 0.46 -4.56
N PHE A 192 6.13 1.46 -4.86
CA PHE A 192 6.85 1.49 -6.14
C PHE A 192 7.84 0.34 -6.27
N PHE A 193 8.37 -0.21 -5.19
CA PHE A 193 9.25 -1.37 -5.26
C PHE A 193 8.52 -2.60 -5.82
N ASP A 194 7.25 -2.76 -5.49
CA ASP A 194 6.42 -3.83 -6.05
C ASP A 194 6.15 -3.61 -7.54
N VAL A 195 5.96 -2.36 -7.96
CA VAL A 195 5.83 -1.98 -9.39
C VAL A 195 7.13 -2.20 -10.15
N VAL A 196 8.29 -1.82 -9.58
CA VAL A 196 9.62 -2.05 -10.16
C VAL A 196 9.85 -3.55 -10.35
N ARG A 197 9.55 -4.37 -9.35
CA ARG A 197 9.62 -5.84 -9.46
C ARG A 197 8.65 -6.40 -10.49
N LEU A 198 7.46 -5.83 -10.63
CA LEU A 198 6.53 -6.21 -11.70
C LEU A 198 7.11 -5.90 -13.09
N GLN A 199 7.67 -4.70 -13.30
CA GLN A 199 8.31 -4.33 -14.56
C GLN A 199 9.49 -5.24 -14.90
N LEU A 200 10.29 -5.60 -13.88
CA LEU A 200 11.33 -6.61 -14.04
C LEU A 200 10.74 -7.95 -14.46
N ARG A 201 9.68 -8.45 -13.81
CA ARG A 201 9.01 -9.70 -14.23
C ARG A 201 8.53 -9.66 -15.70
N LEU A 202 8.05 -8.51 -16.16
CA LEU A 202 7.61 -8.30 -17.55
C LEU A 202 8.76 -8.12 -18.55
N GLY A 203 9.98 -7.86 -18.07
CA GLY A 203 11.19 -7.69 -18.88
C GLY A 203 11.50 -6.25 -19.29
N SER A 204 10.72 -5.28 -18.82
CA SER A 204 10.94 -3.85 -19.09
C SER A 204 11.96 -3.26 -18.11
N THR A 205 13.26 -3.50 -18.34
CA THR A 205 14.34 -3.01 -17.47
C THR A 205 14.46 -1.49 -17.47
N ASP A 206 14.23 -0.83 -18.60
CA ASP A 206 14.32 0.63 -18.72
C ASP A 206 13.24 1.33 -17.87
N ASP A 207 12.01 0.82 -17.92
CA ASP A 207 10.89 1.32 -17.11
C ASP A 207 11.17 1.11 -15.62
N ALA A 208 11.70 -0.06 -15.24
CA ALA A 208 12.08 -0.37 -13.87
C ALA A 208 13.16 0.60 -13.35
N ALA A 209 14.18 0.88 -14.15
CA ALA A 209 15.26 1.80 -13.78
C ALA A 209 14.78 3.26 -13.66
N ARG A 210 13.93 3.72 -14.58
CA ARG A 210 13.29 5.04 -14.52
C ARG A 210 12.45 5.19 -13.25
N LEU A 211 11.62 4.20 -12.93
CA LEU A 211 10.77 4.21 -11.75
C LEU A 211 11.58 4.21 -10.46
N LEU A 212 12.62 3.38 -10.40
CA LEU A 212 13.52 3.34 -9.25
C LEU A 212 14.23 4.67 -9.04
N ALA A 213 14.67 5.33 -10.12
CA ALA A 213 15.27 6.66 -10.06
C ALA A 213 14.30 7.72 -9.52
N TRP A 214 13.02 7.66 -9.88
CA TRP A 214 12.01 8.60 -9.40
C TRP A 214 11.79 8.50 -7.88
N VAL A 215 11.78 7.29 -7.31
CA VAL A 215 11.64 7.09 -5.86
C VAL A 215 12.95 7.15 -5.08
N ALA A 216 14.10 7.29 -5.74
CA ALA A 216 15.40 7.17 -5.08
C ALA A 216 15.57 8.16 -3.93
N GLU A 217 15.23 9.44 -4.11
CA GLU A 217 15.33 10.45 -3.04
C GLU A 217 14.45 10.12 -1.84
N LEU A 218 13.21 9.71 -2.10
CA LEU A 218 12.26 9.33 -1.06
C LEU A 218 12.74 8.08 -0.31
N ALA A 219 13.34 7.12 -1.02
CA ALA A 219 13.93 5.94 -0.42
C ALA A 219 15.16 6.25 0.43
N LEU A 220 16.05 7.13 -0.02
CA LEU A 220 17.24 7.54 0.73
C LEU A 220 16.86 8.32 1.99
N THR A 221 15.95 9.29 1.87
CA THR A 221 15.42 10.05 3.02
C THR A 221 14.65 9.14 3.99
N GLY A 222 13.90 8.16 3.46
CA GLY A 222 13.21 7.12 4.21
C GLY A 222 14.10 6.04 4.83
N ARG A 223 15.44 6.17 4.73
CA ARG A 223 16.44 5.18 5.21
C ARG A 223 16.28 3.78 4.62
N GLN A 224 15.76 3.67 3.40
CA GLN A 224 15.61 2.43 2.65
C GLN A 224 16.68 2.27 1.57
N ALA A 225 17.87 2.83 1.77
CA ALA A 225 19.03 2.63 0.90
C ALA A 225 19.36 1.15 0.63
N PRO A 226 19.23 0.20 1.58
CA PRO A 226 19.45 -1.22 1.29
C PRO A 226 18.47 -1.79 0.26
N ALA A 227 17.18 -1.43 0.34
CA ALA A 227 16.18 -1.88 -0.62
C ALA A 227 16.42 -1.29 -2.01
N LEU A 228 16.88 -0.04 -2.07
CA LEU A 228 17.31 0.61 -3.32
C LEU A 228 18.50 -0.13 -3.96
N VAL A 229 19.48 -0.55 -3.15
CA VAL A 229 20.62 -1.37 -3.61
C VAL A 229 20.16 -2.70 -4.17
N GLU A 230 19.31 -3.43 -3.43
CA GLU A 230 18.80 -4.74 -3.86
C GLU A 230 18.08 -4.63 -5.21
N LEU A 231 17.17 -3.67 -5.37
CA LEU A 231 16.43 -3.49 -6.62
C LEU A 231 17.34 -3.05 -7.78
N ALA A 232 18.31 -2.16 -7.53
CA ALA A 232 19.25 -1.76 -8.57
C ALA A 232 20.14 -2.93 -9.01
N GLN A 233 20.57 -3.80 -8.09
CA GLN A 233 21.28 -5.03 -8.42
C GLN A 233 20.40 -6.03 -9.19
N GLU A 234 19.12 -6.16 -8.84
CA GLU A 234 18.16 -6.99 -9.59
C GLU A 234 17.98 -6.49 -11.05
N ILE A 235 17.98 -5.17 -11.26
CA ILE A 235 17.95 -4.57 -12.60
C ILE A 235 19.25 -4.92 -13.35
N LEU A 236 20.41 -4.70 -12.75
CA LEU A 236 21.72 -4.95 -13.37
C LEU A 236 21.99 -6.43 -13.66
N ALA A 237 21.44 -7.33 -12.85
CA ALA A 237 21.51 -8.77 -13.12
C ALA A 237 20.80 -9.16 -14.42
N ARG A 238 19.83 -8.37 -14.88
CA ARG A 238 19.13 -8.58 -16.16
C ARG A 238 19.73 -7.76 -17.29
N ASN A 239 20.13 -6.53 -17.01
CA ASN A 239 20.80 -5.64 -17.95
C ASN A 239 22.03 -4.97 -17.28
N PRO A 240 23.23 -5.53 -17.43
CA PRO A 240 24.45 -4.98 -16.83
C PRO A 240 24.82 -3.58 -17.33
N GLU A 241 24.37 -3.21 -18.53
CA GLU A 241 24.66 -1.93 -19.18
C GLU A 241 23.70 -0.80 -18.75
N GLN A 242 22.75 -1.06 -17.84
CA GLN A 242 21.78 -0.06 -17.42
C GLN A 242 22.42 1.06 -16.59
N VAL A 243 22.70 2.20 -17.24
CA VAL A 243 23.31 3.39 -16.66
C VAL A 243 22.55 3.94 -15.45
N GLU A 244 21.22 4.05 -15.51
CA GLU A 244 20.43 4.58 -14.39
C GLU A 244 20.52 3.71 -13.13
N ALA A 245 20.60 2.39 -13.27
CA ALA A 245 20.71 1.49 -12.13
C ALA A 245 22.08 1.63 -11.44
N HIS A 246 23.16 1.78 -12.21
CA HIS A 246 24.49 2.11 -11.68
C HIS A 246 24.52 3.45 -10.95
N ARG A 247 23.91 4.49 -11.53
CA ARG A 247 23.75 5.79 -10.85
C ARG A 247 23.05 5.63 -9.49
N MET A 248 22.01 4.80 -9.42
CA MET A 248 21.29 4.56 -8.15
C MET A 248 22.15 3.81 -7.14
N LEU A 249 22.95 2.82 -7.55
CA LEU A 249 23.89 2.13 -6.67
C LEU A 249 24.93 3.07 -6.08
N VAL A 250 25.54 3.91 -6.91
CA VAL A 250 26.54 4.90 -6.47
C VAL A 250 25.92 5.82 -5.42
N ARG A 251 24.69 6.32 -5.67
CA ARG A 251 23.97 7.19 -4.70
C ARG A 251 23.65 6.45 -3.41
N ALA A 252 23.20 5.20 -3.49
CA ALA A 252 22.88 4.40 -2.32
C ALA A 252 24.11 4.08 -1.47
N TYR A 253 25.23 3.65 -2.07
CA TYR A 253 26.47 3.39 -1.32
C TYR A 253 27.10 4.66 -0.74
N THR A 254 26.99 5.80 -1.44
CA THR A 254 27.37 7.11 -0.88
C THR A 254 26.57 7.40 0.39
N SER A 255 25.24 7.17 0.37
CA SER A 255 24.39 7.37 1.55
C SER A 255 24.72 6.43 2.72
N LEU A 256 25.13 5.19 2.40
CA LEU A 256 25.52 4.17 3.37
C LEU A 256 26.93 4.36 3.93
N ARG A 257 27.74 5.24 3.32
CA ARG A 257 29.16 5.47 3.65
C ARG A 257 30.00 4.19 3.54
N ASP A 258 29.70 3.34 2.56
CA ASP A 258 30.43 2.11 2.27
C ASP A 258 31.41 2.38 1.12
N GLU A 259 32.63 2.80 1.46
CA GLU A 259 33.64 3.21 0.47
C GLU A 259 34.10 2.05 -0.43
N ALA A 260 34.21 0.85 0.13
CA ALA A 260 34.64 -0.33 -0.63
C ALA A 260 33.62 -0.69 -1.72
N ARG A 261 32.33 -0.75 -1.36
CA ARG A 261 31.28 -1.03 -2.34
C ARG A 261 31.04 0.14 -3.29
N LEU A 262 31.19 1.37 -2.82
CA LEU A 262 31.11 2.56 -3.65
C LEU A 262 32.16 2.53 -4.76
N ARG A 263 33.41 2.17 -4.43
CA ARG A 263 34.49 2.04 -5.41
C ARG A 263 34.15 1.00 -6.47
N SER A 264 33.80 -0.23 -6.07
CA SER A 264 33.43 -1.28 -7.03
C SER A 264 32.20 -0.92 -7.87
N ALA A 265 31.23 -0.20 -7.31
CA ALA A 265 30.06 0.26 -8.06
C ALA A 265 30.42 1.35 -9.07
N LEU A 266 31.37 2.24 -8.76
CA LEU A 266 31.85 3.25 -9.67
C LEU A 266 32.68 2.66 -10.82
N GLU A 267 33.53 1.66 -10.55
CA GLU A 267 34.27 0.93 -11.59
C GLU A 267 33.29 0.26 -12.57
N ALA A 268 32.30 -0.48 -12.06
CA ALA A 268 31.25 -1.08 -12.89
C ALA A 268 30.39 -0.04 -13.64
N PHE A 269 30.23 1.16 -13.07
CA PHE A 269 29.52 2.25 -13.72
C PHE A 269 30.30 2.82 -14.91
N VAL A 270 31.63 2.96 -14.79
CA VAL A 270 32.50 3.36 -15.92
C VAL A 270 32.38 2.36 -17.05
N ASP A 271 32.52 1.06 -16.77
CA ASP A 271 32.42 0.00 -17.78
C ASP A 271 31.07 0.05 -18.54
N ALA A 272 29.97 0.25 -17.80
CA ALA A 272 28.64 0.36 -18.40
C ALA A 272 28.43 1.65 -19.19
N ALA A 273 28.99 2.78 -18.74
CA ALA A 273 28.92 4.05 -19.44
C ALA A 273 29.75 4.02 -20.73
N GLU A 274 30.92 3.37 -20.71
CA GLU A 274 31.74 3.12 -21.90
C GLU A 274 30.99 2.26 -22.93
N ALA A 275 30.36 1.17 -22.50
CA ALA A 275 29.60 0.27 -23.37
C ALA A 275 28.40 0.96 -24.05
N THR A 276 27.72 1.86 -23.32
CA THR A 276 26.56 2.62 -23.82
C THR A 276 26.94 3.91 -24.55
N GLY A 277 28.20 4.35 -24.48
CA GLY A 277 28.67 5.62 -25.04
C GLY A 277 28.19 6.85 -24.26
N ALA A 278 27.82 6.70 -22.99
CA ALA A 278 27.36 7.77 -22.13
C ALA A 278 28.54 8.57 -21.54
N VAL A 279 29.17 9.39 -22.39
CA VAL A 279 30.42 10.12 -22.06
C VAL A 279 30.34 10.97 -20.79
N GLU A 280 29.22 11.66 -20.56
CA GLU A 280 29.04 12.49 -19.36
C GLU A 280 28.98 11.66 -18.06
N ASP A 281 28.38 10.48 -18.13
CA ASP A 281 28.27 9.56 -17.00
C ASP A 281 29.59 8.90 -16.68
N GLU A 282 30.31 8.47 -17.72
CA GLU A 282 31.68 7.95 -17.63
C GLU A 282 32.60 8.97 -16.95
N ARG A 283 32.57 10.22 -17.44
CA ARG A 283 33.35 11.34 -16.89
C ARG A 283 32.99 11.63 -15.43
N ARG A 284 31.70 11.58 -15.07
CA ARG A 284 31.24 11.79 -13.69
C ARG A 284 31.70 10.67 -12.75
N ALA A 285 31.62 9.42 -13.21
CA ALA A 285 32.07 8.26 -12.44
C ALA A 285 33.59 8.29 -12.21
N LEU A 286 34.36 8.53 -13.27
CA LEU A 286 35.83 8.67 -13.22
C LEU A 286 36.26 9.82 -12.30
N THR A 287 35.58 10.96 -12.34
CA THR A 287 35.89 12.10 -11.47
C THR A 287 35.79 11.72 -9.99
N ARG A 288 34.77 10.93 -9.61
CA ARG A 288 34.64 10.42 -8.24
C ARG A 288 35.66 9.34 -7.90
N LEU A 289 35.96 8.44 -8.84
CA LEU A 289 36.98 7.39 -8.65
C LEU A 289 38.36 7.96 -8.38
N VAL A 290 38.80 8.97 -9.15
CA VAL A 290 40.11 9.60 -8.96
C VAL A 290 40.25 10.24 -7.57
N ARG A 291 39.15 10.73 -6.98
CA ARG A 291 39.16 11.26 -5.60
C ARG A 291 39.27 10.16 -4.54
N LEU A 292 38.65 9.01 -4.77
CA LEU A 292 38.62 7.88 -3.83
C LEU A 292 39.87 7.00 -3.91
N ALA A 293 40.42 6.84 -5.12
CA ALA A 293 41.58 6.00 -5.41
C ALA A 293 42.56 6.79 -6.30
N PRO A 294 43.31 7.74 -5.73
CA PRO A 294 44.27 8.56 -6.49
C PRO A 294 45.45 7.74 -7.04
N ASP A 295 45.64 6.52 -6.53
CA ASP A 295 46.78 5.66 -6.83
C ASP A 295 46.70 4.98 -8.21
N GLU A 296 45.53 4.99 -8.86
CA GLU A 296 45.34 4.35 -10.17
C GLU A 296 45.43 5.37 -11.32
N PRO A 297 46.55 5.41 -12.07
CA PRO A 297 46.77 6.40 -13.12
C PRO A 297 45.85 6.20 -14.33
N GLY A 298 45.27 5.01 -14.51
CA GLY A 298 44.41 4.68 -15.65
C GLY A 298 43.13 5.52 -15.69
N HIS A 299 42.46 5.69 -14.54
CA HIS A 299 41.24 6.50 -14.45
C HIS A 299 41.50 7.97 -14.78
N ARG A 300 42.66 8.50 -14.34
CA ARG A 300 43.05 9.88 -14.61
C ARG A 300 43.36 10.11 -16.09
N ALA A 301 44.11 9.22 -16.72
CA ALA A 301 44.40 9.31 -18.15
C ALA A 301 43.12 9.27 -18.99
N ARG A 302 42.20 8.33 -18.68
CA ARG A 302 40.91 8.24 -19.35
C ARG A 302 40.06 9.50 -19.14
N LEU A 303 40.05 10.05 -17.94
CA LEU A 303 39.33 11.29 -17.64
C LEU A 303 39.88 12.49 -18.44
N GLU A 304 41.21 12.58 -18.60
CA GLU A 304 41.86 13.61 -19.42
C GLU A 304 41.49 13.47 -20.91
N GLU A 305 41.39 12.23 -21.45
CA GLU A 305 40.91 11.97 -22.81
C GLU A 305 39.47 12.45 -23.04
N LEU A 306 38.60 12.33 -22.04
CA LEU A 306 37.19 12.73 -22.10
C LEU A 306 36.96 14.24 -21.80
N GLY A 307 38.03 15.02 -21.66
CA GLY A 307 37.94 16.46 -21.44
C GLY A 307 38.01 16.92 -19.98
N GLY A 308 38.54 16.08 -19.09
CA GLY A 308 38.86 16.43 -17.70
C GLY A 308 37.73 16.22 -16.69
N PRO A 309 37.98 16.53 -15.40
CA PRO A 309 37.01 16.29 -14.32
C PRO A 309 35.77 17.15 -14.46
N LEU A 310 34.60 16.52 -14.26
CA LEU A 310 33.33 17.21 -14.05
C LEU A 310 33.28 17.76 -12.64
N LEU A 311 33.38 19.07 -12.50
CA LEU A 311 33.11 19.74 -11.24
C LEU A 311 31.59 19.86 -11.11
N ASP A 312 31.06 19.57 -9.92
CA ASP A 312 29.66 19.88 -9.64
C ASP A 312 29.47 21.41 -9.76
N GLU A 313 28.29 21.90 -10.17
CA GLU A 313 28.03 23.35 -10.33
C GLU A 313 28.39 24.15 -9.06
N GLU A 314 28.27 23.53 -7.88
CA GLU A 314 28.68 24.10 -6.59
C GLU A 314 30.19 24.24 -6.43
N GLU A 315 30.98 23.29 -6.94
CA GLU A 315 32.46 23.35 -6.93
C GLU A 315 32.99 24.26 -8.04
N GLU A 316 32.31 24.35 -9.18
CA GLU A 316 32.57 25.34 -10.22
C GLU A 316 32.26 26.76 -9.73
N ALA A 317 31.13 26.96 -9.05
CA ALA A 317 30.80 28.22 -8.40
C ALA A 317 31.77 28.55 -7.25
N ALA A 318 32.18 27.55 -6.46
CA ALA A 318 33.19 27.74 -5.41
C ALA A 318 34.59 28.00 -5.97
N ARG A 319 34.97 27.38 -7.10
CA ARG A 319 36.23 27.69 -7.81
C ARG A 319 36.20 29.04 -8.50
N ALA A 320 35.08 29.42 -9.10
CA ALA A 320 34.88 30.75 -9.67
C ALA A 320 34.94 31.80 -8.57
N ALA A 321 34.25 31.58 -7.44
CA ALA A 321 34.34 32.42 -6.26
C ALA A 321 35.76 32.44 -5.68
N ALA A 322 36.47 31.31 -5.63
CA ALA A 322 37.85 31.23 -5.15
C ALA A 322 38.86 31.89 -6.12
N ALA A 323 38.57 31.92 -7.42
CA ALA A 323 39.35 32.65 -8.42
C ALA A 323 39.11 34.17 -8.35
N GLU A 324 37.95 34.61 -7.83
CA GLU A 324 37.64 36.01 -7.53
C GLU A 324 38.16 36.47 -6.16
N LEU A 325 38.55 35.55 -5.26
CA LEU A 325 39.16 35.92 -3.98
C LEU A 325 40.61 36.39 -4.22
N PRO A 326 41.01 37.56 -3.66
CA PRO A 326 42.39 38.03 -3.76
C PRO A 326 43.33 37.00 -3.15
N THR A 327 44.28 36.51 -3.96
CA THR A 327 45.34 35.61 -3.50
C THR A 327 46.30 36.39 -2.59
N PHE A 328 47.02 35.70 -1.70
CA PHE A 328 48.02 36.32 -0.82
C PHE A 328 49.02 37.22 -1.58
N GLU A 329 49.34 36.89 -2.83
CA GLU A 329 50.20 37.72 -3.69
C GLU A 329 49.56 39.04 -4.12
N SER A 330 48.24 39.08 -4.37
CA SER A 330 47.53 40.34 -4.65
C SER A 330 47.47 41.27 -3.44
N PHE A 331 47.52 40.71 -2.22
CA PHE A 331 47.61 41.47 -0.98
C PHE A 331 49.01 42.05 -0.73
N MET A 332 50.05 41.46 -1.33
CA MET A 332 51.45 41.86 -1.18
C MET A 332 51.93 42.83 -2.28
N LEU A 333 51.10 43.08 -3.30
CA LEU A 333 51.44 43.95 -4.44
C LEU A 333 50.88 45.39 -4.32
N ASP A 334 50.10 45.69 -3.29
CA ASP A 334 49.56 47.03 -3.00
C ASP A 334 50.34 47.77 -1.88
N ASP A 335 51.65 47.55 -1.75
CA ASP A 335 52.50 48.30 -0.81
C ASP A 335 53.49 49.25 -1.54
N ASN A 336 52.95 50.06 -2.45
CA ASN A 336 53.66 51.23 -2.97
C ASN A 336 52.84 52.51 -2.80
N SER A 337 52.37 52.73 -1.57
CA SER A 337 52.08 54.07 -1.08
C SER A 337 52.92 54.30 0.17
N THR A 338 54.06 54.97 -0.02
CA THR A 338 54.88 55.51 1.06
C THR A 338 53.99 56.31 2.02
N PRO A 339 53.94 55.98 3.32
CA PRO A 339 53.26 56.84 4.27
C PRO A 339 54.11 58.11 4.42
N THR A 340 53.55 59.23 3.99
CA THR A 340 54.12 60.56 4.24
C THR A 340 54.11 60.81 5.76
N PRO A 341 55.21 61.28 6.38
CA PRO A 341 55.23 61.51 7.81
C PRO A 341 54.42 62.77 8.13
N ALA A 342 53.23 62.61 8.70
CA ALA A 342 52.50 63.70 9.34
C ALA A 342 53.04 63.90 10.77
N GLY A 343 53.30 65.16 11.12
CA GLY A 343 53.84 65.60 12.42
C GLY A 343 52.93 65.33 13.63
N PRO A 344 53.37 65.76 14.83
CA PRO A 344 52.98 65.15 16.10
C PRO A 344 51.55 65.55 16.49
N SER A 345 50.72 64.55 16.73
CA SER A 345 49.40 64.70 17.35
C SER A 345 49.44 64.03 18.71
N ASP A 346 49.44 64.85 19.77
CA ASP A 346 49.21 64.45 21.15
C ASP A 346 47.80 63.81 21.29
N ALA A 347 47.75 62.49 21.41
CA ALA A 347 46.63 61.76 21.98
C ALA A 347 47.14 60.41 22.53
N PRO A 348 46.77 60.00 23.77
CA PRO A 348 47.26 58.75 24.32
C PRO A 348 46.63 57.56 23.57
N ALA A 349 47.44 56.53 23.32
CA ALA A 349 47.04 55.30 22.64
C ALA A 349 45.92 54.58 23.40
N PRO A 350 44.92 53.98 22.71
CA PRO A 350 44.03 53.05 23.37
C PRO A 350 44.80 51.77 23.67
N GLU A 351 44.88 51.40 24.95
CA GLU A 351 45.37 50.10 25.38
C GLU A 351 44.48 48.99 24.78
N PHE A 352 45.09 48.16 23.94
CA PHE A 352 44.47 46.99 23.35
C PHE A 352 44.39 45.89 24.41
N GLU A 353 43.21 45.77 25.05
CA GLU A 353 42.90 44.67 25.98
C GLU A 353 42.75 43.35 25.22
N TRP A 354 43.69 42.42 25.46
CA TRP A 354 43.55 41.03 25.06
C TRP A 354 42.43 40.38 25.88
N ASN A 355 41.25 40.21 25.30
CA ASN A 355 40.26 39.28 25.85
C ASN A 355 40.80 37.85 25.68
N SER A 356 41.36 37.34 26.77
CA SER A 356 41.85 35.97 26.92
C SER A 356 40.70 34.97 26.75
N VAL A 357 40.91 34.03 25.84
CA VAL A 357 40.07 32.85 25.62
C VAL A 357 39.90 32.09 26.94
N ALA A 358 38.66 31.87 27.35
CA ALA A 358 38.32 31.08 28.53
C ALA A 358 38.86 29.64 28.38
N GLU A 359 39.70 29.20 29.33
CA GLU A 359 40.10 27.80 29.49
C GLU A 359 38.87 26.91 29.79
N PRO A 360 38.82 25.66 29.28
CA PRO A 360 37.84 24.69 29.72
C PRO A 360 38.18 24.20 31.15
N PRO A 361 37.17 23.86 31.99
CA PRO A 361 37.41 23.50 33.37
C PRO A 361 38.16 22.16 33.48
N ARG A 362 39.26 22.18 34.26
CA ARG A 362 40.04 21.02 34.65
C ARG A 362 39.27 20.22 35.71
N PHE A 363 39.10 18.92 35.48
CA PHE A 363 38.58 17.99 36.49
C PHE A 363 39.74 17.53 37.38
N ASP A 364 39.72 17.94 38.64
CA ASP A 364 40.72 17.53 39.64
C ASP A 364 40.58 16.04 39.98
N ALA A 365 41.67 15.31 39.74
CA ALA A 365 41.92 13.98 40.24
C ALA A 365 42.69 14.08 41.56
N ASP A 366 42.00 13.94 42.70
CA ASP A 366 42.43 13.10 43.82
C ASP A 366 41.58 13.34 45.08
N ALA A 367 40.65 12.42 45.35
CA ALA A 367 40.19 12.13 46.70
C ALA A 367 40.00 10.61 46.84
N ARG A 368 41.00 9.94 47.41
CA ARG A 368 41.03 8.49 47.60
C ARG A 368 40.42 8.08 48.96
N ARG A 369 39.41 7.19 48.87
CA ARG A 369 39.14 5.95 49.67
C ARG A 369 38.43 6.07 51.05
N PRO A 370 37.88 4.96 51.65
CA PRO A 370 37.68 3.57 51.13
C PRO A 370 36.30 2.91 51.43
N PHE A 371 36.08 1.75 50.76
CA PHE A 371 35.31 0.54 51.14
C PHE A 371 33.85 0.60 51.67
N GLY A 372 32.95 -0.11 50.98
CA GLY A 372 31.71 -0.62 51.55
C GLY A 372 30.83 -1.39 50.56
N ARG A 373 30.86 -2.73 50.62
CA ARG A 373 29.97 -3.63 49.86
C ARG A 373 28.49 -3.40 50.24
N ALA A 374 27.60 -3.22 49.25
CA ALA A 374 26.19 -3.60 49.39
C ALA A 374 25.50 -3.71 48.02
N ARG A 375 24.93 -4.89 47.71
CA ARG A 375 23.89 -5.07 46.68
C ARG A 375 22.56 -4.52 47.23
N PRO A 376 21.64 -4.05 46.37
CA PRO A 376 20.39 -4.82 46.15
C PRO A 376 19.86 -4.70 44.70
N ARG A 377 19.46 -5.79 44.03
CA ARG A 377 18.07 -6.33 43.90
C ARG A 377 16.95 -5.30 43.62
N VAL A 378 16.42 -5.42 42.38
CA VAL A 378 15.00 -5.40 41.94
C VAL A 378 14.17 -4.14 42.20
N ARG A 379 13.64 -3.51 41.12
CA ARG A 379 12.20 -3.49 40.81
C ARG A 379 11.90 -2.83 39.44
N VAL A 380 11.19 -3.56 38.60
CA VAL A 380 10.46 -3.04 37.43
C VAL A 380 9.16 -2.44 37.96
N GLU A 381 8.85 -1.19 37.62
CA GLU A 381 7.52 -0.64 37.85
C GLU A 381 7.10 0.30 36.71
N LEU A 382 5.91 0.00 36.19
CA LEU A 382 5.20 0.67 35.12
C LEU A 382 4.98 2.16 35.41
N CYS A 383 5.27 3.01 34.42
CA CYS A 383 4.76 4.38 34.38
C CYS A 383 3.55 4.49 33.44
N ARG A 384 2.34 4.43 34.03
CA ARG A 384 1.17 5.15 33.52
C ARG A 384 1.27 6.61 33.97
N ARG A 385 1.25 7.56 33.03
CA ARG A 385 0.86 8.94 33.35
C ARG A 385 -0.06 9.52 32.29
N ALA A 386 -1.33 9.66 32.70
CA ALA A 386 -2.26 10.64 32.20
C ALA A 386 -1.72 12.05 32.49
N SER A 387 -1.91 12.99 31.55
CA SER A 387 -1.76 14.42 31.83
C SER A 387 -2.81 15.19 31.02
N ALA A 388 -3.88 15.60 31.69
CA ALA A 388 -4.81 16.60 31.21
C ALA A 388 -4.92 17.69 32.29
N ARG A 389 -4.20 18.80 32.06
CA ARG A 389 -4.44 20.14 32.63
C ARG A 389 -4.53 21.04 31.40
N GLY A 390 -5.62 21.74 31.10
CA GLY A 390 -6.40 22.59 31.97
C GLY A 390 -6.02 24.06 31.68
N ARG A 391 -6.68 24.69 30.70
CA ARG A 391 -6.77 26.16 30.61
C ARG A 391 -8.18 26.56 30.16
N ARG A 392 -8.90 27.18 31.10
CA ARG A 392 -10.14 27.95 30.92
C ARG A 392 -9.79 29.35 30.39
N ARG A 393 -10.64 29.90 29.54
CA ARG A 393 -11.15 31.30 29.46
C ARG A 393 -11.92 31.42 28.13
N VAL A 394 -13.01 32.15 27.91
CA VAL A 394 -14.01 32.89 28.68
C VAL A 394 -15.16 33.15 27.68
N LEU A 395 -16.40 33.00 28.16
CA LEU A 395 -17.68 33.61 27.75
C LEU A 395 -17.81 34.35 26.40
N ARG A 396 -18.82 33.96 25.60
CA ARG A 396 -19.98 34.80 25.27
C ARG A 396 -21.09 33.98 24.56
N ARG A 397 -22.29 33.98 25.16
CA ARG A 397 -23.62 33.79 24.52
C ARG A 397 -24.27 35.18 24.38
N PRO A 398 -25.25 35.40 23.48
CA PRO A 398 -26.68 35.12 23.74
C PRO A 398 -27.38 34.36 22.59
N GLN A 399 -28.30 33.41 22.87
CA GLN A 399 -29.79 33.54 22.94
C GLN A 399 -30.47 33.83 21.57
N ARG A 400 -31.20 32.87 20.97
CA ARG A 400 -32.60 32.40 21.19
C ARG A 400 -33.68 33.26 20.48
N SER A 401 -34.44 32.62 19.60
CA SER A 401 -35.92 32.63 19.48
C SER A 401 -36.28 31.77 18.26
N ASP A 402 -36.81 30.55 18.43
CA ASP A 402 -38.21 30.18 18.71
C ASP A 402 -39.25 30.86 17.81
N GLY A 403 -40.02 30.05 17.07
CA GLY A 403 -41.18 30.54 16.31
C GLY A 403 -41.76 29.55 15.30
N ARG A 404 -42.33 28.43 15.77
CA ARG A 404 -43.25 27.59 15.00
C ARG A 404 -44.48 28.40 14.56
N GLY A 405 -44.98 28.18 13.34
CA GLY A 405 -46.28 28.74 12.96
C GLY A 405 -46.76 28.35 11.57
N ARG A 406 -47.53 27.26 11.50
CA ARG A 406 -48.29 26.80 10.32
C ARG A 406 -49.21 27.91 9.77
N ARG A 407 -49.38 27.97 8.44
CA ARG A 407 -50.68 27.94 7.71
C ARG A 407 -50.50 28.25 6.21
N ARG A 408 -50.87 27.29 5.36
CA ARG A 408 -51.47 27.50 4.01
C ARG A 408 -52.98 27.75 4.23
N PRO A 409 -53.72 28.48 3.37
CA PRO A 409 -54.06 28.08 1.98
C PRO A 409 -54.01 29.26 0.98
N GLY A 410 -53.74 29.07 -0.31
CA GLY A 410 -54.73 28.68 -1.33
C GLY A 410 -54.77 29.74 -2.47
N PRO A 411 -55.20 29.41 -3.70
CA PRO A 411 -54.65 30.00 -4.94
C PRO A 411 -55.66 30.79 -5.80
N LEU A 412 -55.21 31.82 -6.52
CA LEU A 412 -55.91 32.43 -7.67
C LEU A 412 -54.84 33.03 -8.61
N ARG A 413 -54.59 32.44 -9.79
CA ARG A 413 -55.22 32.64 -11.12
C ARG A 413 -54.78 33.92 -11.87
N SER A 414 -54.26 33.65 -13.08
CA SER A 414 -54.27 34.45 -14.32
C SER A 414 -53.53 35.79 -14.28
N THR A 415 -52.68 36.17 -15.24
CA THR A 415 -52.87 36.31 -16.70
C THR A 415 -51.46 36.54 -17.29
N ALA A 416 -50.99 35.82 -18.31
CA ALA A 416 -51.26 35.95 -19.75
C ALA A 416 -50.10 36.64 -20.50
N VAL A 417 -49.92 36.19 -21.76
CA VAL A 417 -49.21 36.87 -22.88
C VAL A 417 -47.67 36.82 -22.75
N SER A 418 -46.84 36.36 -23.69
CA SER A 418 -46.87 36.17 -25.15
C SER A 418 -45.66 35.29 -25.53
N ARG A 419 -45.77 34.35 -26.50
CA ARG A 419 -45.14 34.38 -27.86
C ARG A 419 -43.64 34.73 -27.83
N THR A 420 -42.69 34.00 -28.41
CA THR A 420 -42.60 33.24 -29.68
C THR A 420 -41.16 32.68 -29.70
N THR A 421 -40.88 31.44 -30.07
CA THR A 421 -40.46 30.96 -31.41
C THR A 421 -40.44 29.41 -31.35
N ALA A 422 -41.16 28.66 -32.20
CA ALA A 422 -40.68 28.10 -33.49
C ALA A 422 -39.30 27.43 -33.35
N ALA A 423 -39.10 26.13 -33.55
CA ALA A 423 -39.45 25.26 -34.68
C ALA A 423 -39.41 23.78 -34.17
N GLU A 424 -40.40 22.92 -34.44
CA GLU A 424 -40.46 22.00 -35.60
C GLU A 424 -39.29 20.99 -35.64
N LEU A 425 -39.43 19.66 -35.74
CA LEU A 425 -40.46 18.84 -36.40
C LEU A 425 -40.33 17.35 -35.97
N SER A 426 -41.47 16.65 -36.03
CA SER A 426 -41.68 15.20 -36.33
C SER A 426 -41.02 14.15 -35.42
N GLY A 427 -41.75 13.28 -34.71
CA GLY A 427 -42.78 12.35 -35.23
C GLY A 427 -42.07 11.18 -35.95
N VAL A 428 -42.11 9.91 -35.53
CA VAL A 428 -43.29 9.05 -35.59
C VAL A 428 -42.95 7.68 -34.94
N ARG A 429 -43.83 7.29 -33.99
CA ARG A 429 -44.44 5.98 -33.72
C ARG A 429 -43.63 4.67 -33.79
N LEU A 430 -43.60 4.01 -32.61
CA LEU A 430 -44.19 2.70 -32.29
C LEU A 430 -44.06 1.56 -33.30
N ARG A 431 -43.44 0.45 -32.85
CA ARG A 431 -44.00 -0.91 -33.00
C ARG A 431 -43.45 -1.87 -31.95
N ARG A 432 -44.35 -2.40 -31.11
CA ARG A 432 -44.19 -3.69 -30.40
C ARG A 432 -44.46 -4.83 -31.38
N PRO A 433 -44.03 -6.05 -31.04
CA PRO A 433 -44.97 -7.16 -31.11
C PRO A 433 -44.99 -8.01 -29.83
N ARG A 434 -46.15 -8.66 -29.62
CA ARG A 434 -46.47 -9.60 -28.54
C ARG A 434 -46.42 -11.05 -29.04
N ALA A 435 -46.06 -11.93 -28.11
CA ALA A 435 -46.62 -13.27 -27.83
C ALA A 435 -46.27 -14.47 -28.75
N GLY A 436 -45.75 -15.51 -28.09
CA GLY A 436 -45.87 -16.91 -28.46
C GLY A 436 -45.82 -17.79 -27.20
N ARG A 437 -46.97 -18.37 -26.80
CA ARG A 437 -47.09 -19.39 -25.75
C ARG A 437 -46.84 -20.77 -26.37
N GLY A 438 -46.09 -21.64 -25.69
CA GLY A 438 -46.01 -23.07 -26.00
C GLY A 438 -45.75 -23.88 -24.72
N ARG A 439 -46.74 -24.69 -24.31
CA ARG A 439 -46.66 -25.63 -23.17
C ARG A 439 -46.23 -27.02 -23.67
N ALA A 440 -45.72 -27.81 -22.71
CA ALA A 440 -45.60 -29.28 -22.67
C ALA A 440 -44.34 -29.85 -23.38
N ARG A 441 -43.64 -30.88 -22.87
CA ARG A 441 -44.04 -32.04 -22.08
C ARG A 441 -42.90 -32.55 -21.18
N ARG A 442 -43.29 -33.07 -20.02
CA ARG A 442 -42.53 -34.02 -19.19
C ARG A 442 -42.23 -35.29 -20.00
N ARG A 443 -41.00 -35.81 -19.90
CA ARG A 443 -40.74 -37.26 -20.04
C ARG A 443 -39.88 -37.75 -18.90
N VAL A 444 -40.55 -38.51 -18.04
CA VAL A 444 -39.97 -39.48 -17.11
C VAL A 444 -39.53 -40.69 -17.93
N ALA A 445 -38.32 -41.16 -17.74
CA ALA A 445 -37.94 -42.53 -18.06
C ALA A 445 -37.11 -43.11 -16.90
N ARG A 446 -37.79 -43.96 -16.12
CA ARG A 446 -37.19 -44.93 -15.20
C ARG A 446 -36.78 -46.17 -15.99
N ARG A 447 -35.87 -46.95 -15.36
CA ARG A 447 -35.47 -48.37 -15.57
C ARG A 447 -34.13 -48.52 -16.30
N ARG A 448 -33.20 -49.41 -15.91
CA ARG A 448 -33.20 -50.45 -14.87
C ARG A 448 -31.73 -50.87 -14.61
N ARG A 449 -31.48 -51.24 -13.35
CA ARG A 449 -30.45 -52.13 -12.78
C ARG A 449 -29.55 -52.91 -13.74
N GLY A 450 -28.24 -52.86 -13.47
CA GLY A 450 -27.23 -53.85 -13.84
C GLY A 450 -26.07 -53.79 -12.85
N ARG A 451 -25.72 -54.94 -12.27
CA ARG A 451 -24.78 -55.14 -11.14
C ARG A 451 -23.32 -55.22 -11.62
N ARG A 452 -22.40 -54.80 -10.72
CA ARG A 452 -21.01 -55.26 -10.48
C ARG A 452 -19.93 -54.98 -11.55
N ALA A 453 -18.88 -54.24 -11.15
CA ALA A 453 -17.48 -54.70 -11.12
C ALA A 453 -16.57 -53.63 -10.48
N HIS A 454 -15.52 -54.08 -9.80
CA HIS A 454 -14.48 -53.29 -9.12
C HIS A 454 -13.43 -52.71 -10.10
N ALA A 455 -13.06 -51.43 -9.85
CA ALA A 455 -11.75 -50.74 -10.05
C ALA A 455 -11.14 -50.61 -11.48
N PRO A 456 -10.13 -49.71 -11.74
CA PRO A 456 -9.54 -48.62 -10.94
C PRO A 456 -9.50 -47.25 -11.67
N ALA A 457 -8.84 -46.28 -11.02
CA ALA A 457 -8.62 -44.89 -11.43
C ALA A 457 -7.81 -44.72 -12.73
N GLY A 458 -8.11 -43.64 -13.47
CA GLY A 458 -7.28 -43.11 -14.57
C GLY A 458 -8.08 -42.72 -15.80
N ASP A 459 -8.65 -41.50 -15.82
CA ASP A 459 -8.88 -40.68 -17.04
C ASP A 459 -9.86 -39.51 -16.77
N ARG A 460 -9.41 -38.52 -15.99
CA ARG A 460 -10.09 -37.21 -15.92
C ARG A 460 -9.22 -36.01 -16.29
N GLU A 461 -7.93 -36.20 -16.56
CA GLU A 461 -7.03 -35.09 -16.91
C GLU A 461 -6.93 -34.78 -18.41
N ARG A 462 -7.41 -35.65 -19.31
CA ARG A 462 -7.30 -35.41 -20.77
C ARG A 462 -8.41 -34.55 -21.39
N ARG A 463 -9.44 -34.13 -20.63
CA ARG A 463 -10.55 -33.32 -21.16
C ARG A 463 -10.50 -31.82 -20.81
N LEU A 464 -9.54 -31.39 -19.99
CA LEU A 464 -9.37 -29.96 -19.66
C LEU A 464 -8.31 -29.25 -20.53
N LEU A 465 -7.43 -30.00 -21.20
CA LEU A 465 -6.40 -29.42 -22.08
C LEU A 465 -6.88 -28.99 -23.47
N HIS A 466 -8.12 -29.34 -23.86
CA HIS A 466 -8.63 -29.00 -25.21
C HIS A 466 -9.41 -27.67 -25.30
N ARG A 467 -9.70 -27.01 -24.17
CA ARG A 467 -10.40 -25.70 -24.16
C ARG A 467 -9.48 -24.48 -23.99
N ALA A 468 -8.24 -24.67 -23.54
CA ALA A 468 -7.25 -23.59 -23.42
C ALA A 468 -6.47 -23.30 -24.73
N GLY A 469 -6.44 -24.24 -25.69
CA GLY A 469 -5.70 -24.08 -26.95
C GLY A 469 -6.39 -23.24 -28.04
N LEU A 470 -7.68 -22.89 -27.88
CA LEU A 470 -8.48 -22.24 -28.94
C LEU A 470 -8.61 -20.73 -28.82
N ARG A 471 -8.07 -20.09 -27.78
CA ARG A 471 -8.06 -18.62 -27.65
C ARG A 471 -6.74 -17.95 -28.08
N ARG A 472 -5.64 -18.70 -28.24
CA ARG A 472 -4.35 -18.15 -28.69
C ARG A 472 -4.20 -18.05 -30.22
N HIS A 473 -5.11 -18.65 -31.00
CA HIS A 473 -5.02 -18.64 -32.48
C HIS A 473 -5.79 -17.49 -33.18
N ARG A 474 -6.63 -16.73 -32.47
CA ARG A 474 -7.39 -15.61 -33.07
C ARG A 474 -6.73 -14.24 -32.95
N ALA A 475 -5.66 -14.10 -32.15
CA ALA A 475 -4.93 -12.82 -32.00
C ALA A 475 -3.73 -12.67 -32.98
N ARG A 476 -3.29 -13.75 -33.64
CA ARG A 476 -2.14 -13.71 -34.57
C ARG A 476 -2.50 -13.42 -36.05
N HIS A 477 -3.79 -13.43 -36.42
CA HIS A 477 -4.22 -13.15 -37.80
C HIS A 477 -4.64 -11.70 -38.07
N ALA A 478 -4.60 -10.79 -37.08
CA ALA A 478 -5.00 -9.39 -37.25
C ALA A 478 -3.83 -8.39 -37.47
N ARG A 479 -2.58 -8.85 -37.50
CA ARG A 479 -1.39 -7.97 -37.64
C ARG A 479 -0.65 -8.05 -38.99
N HIS A 480 -1.16 -8.81 -39.97
CA HIS A 480 -0.52 -8.95 -41.30
C HIS A 480 -1.25 -8.26 -42.47
N ALA A 481 -2.20 -7.35 -42.23
CA ALA A 481 -2.98 -6.71 -43.30
C ALA A 481 -2.79 -5.19 -43.45
N ARG A 482 -1.65 -4.62 -43.02
CA ARG A 482 -1.30 -3.22 -43.30
C ARG A 482 0.20 -3.02 -43.51
N ALA A 483 0.71 -3.43 -44.67
CA ALA A 483 1.95 -2.90 -45.24
C ALA A 483 2.06 -3.38 -46.69
N THR A 484 1.58 -2.59 -47.66
CA THR A 484 2.06 -2.57 -49.06
C THR A 484 1.28 -1.49 -49.83
N VAL A 485 1.72 -0.23 -49.76
CA VAL A 485 1.59 0.70 -50.90
C VAL A 485 2.89 1.50 -50.97
N ARG A 486 3.65 1.24 -52.03
CA ARG A 486 4.88 1.91 -52.48
C ARG A 486 4.53 3.30 -53.06
N PRO A 487 5.39 4.33 -52.95
CA PRO A 487 5.30 5.52 -53.79
C PRO A 487 6.10 5.31 -55.09
N ALA A 488 5.48 5.56 -56.23
CA ALA A 488 6.16 5.73 -57.52
C ALA A 488 6.35 7.23 -57.80
N ARG A 489 7.55 7.62 -58.20
CA ARG A 489 7.94 8.94 -58.69
C ARG A 489 7.63 9.08 -60.20
N ARG A 490 7.55 10.35 -60.62
CA ARG A 490 7.54 10.95 -61.99
C ARG A 490 6.16 10.97 -62.66
N ASP A 491 5.68 12.08 -63.21
CA ASP A 491 6.36 13.23 -63.84
C ASP A 491 6.06 14.60 -63.21
#